data_AF-A0A3E1EJM0-F1
#
_entry.id   AF-A0A3E1EJM0-F1
#
_cell.length_a   1.000
_cell.length_b   1.000
_cell.length_c   1.000
_cell.angle_alpha   90.00
_cell.angle_beta   90.00
_cell.angle_gamma   90.00
#
_symmetry.space_group_name_H-M   'P 1'
#
loop_
_entity.id
_entity.type
_entity.pdbx_description
1 polymer ?
#
loop_
_entity_poly.entity_id
_entity_poly.type
_entity_poly.pdbx_seq_one_letter_code
_entity_poly.pdbx_strand_id
1 'polypeptide(L)'
;MGFLRQQHQLSAFLAFGLGVLGLCGVGLAEENGAGASQTMQLQVAAQALAAANAEVSELRTELERLRLQMESLGVAALKPEVRAVQERLVKALGELSAAKRGLGSMTESHNRIVEAGAAVLSNPQSEVARAALEAAVANAGKVSSGVNRPQPATVPLDAARVVSYKPELSLAVINGGRQSGLRPGTPLEIVRGEQLVASGYVVDLRERIAGILVTGSPAIVIKAGDTIRPHTESPISEQ
;
A
#
# COMPACT_ATOMS: atom_id res chain seq x y z
N MET A 1 22.84 33.77 3.40
CA MET A 1 21.56 34.45 3.72
C MET A 1 20.78 34.63 2.43
N GLY A 2 19.46 34.34 2.43
CA GLY A 2 18.51 34.58 1.31
C GLY A 2 18.05 33.29 0.60
N PHE A 3 17.17 32.47 1.20
CA PHE A 3 15.72 32.40 0.93
C PHE A 3 15.36 32.42 -0.58
N LEU A 4 15.09 31.26 -1.19
CA LEU A 4 13.77 30.64 -1.40
C LEU A 4 12.81 31.43 -2.32
N ARG A 5 12.24 30.69 -3.30
CA ARG A 5 10.89 30.82 -3.89
C ARG A 5 10.77 31.57 -5.23
N GLN A 6 10.69 30.80 -6.32
CA GLN A 6 9.81 31.14 -7.44
C GLN A 6 9.34 29.86 -8.17
N GLN A 7 8.30 29.27 -7.59
CA GLN A 7 7.33 28.40 -8.25
C GLN A 7 6.09 29.25 -8.53
N HIS A 8 5.37 28.92 -9.60
CA HIS A 8 4.17 29.58 -10.15
C HIS A 8 4.44 30.79 -11.04
N GLN A 9 4.15 30.65 -12.33
CA GLN A 9 3.23 31.47 -13.13
C GLN A 9 3.02 30.76 -14.48
N LEU A 10 2.09 29.79 -14.50
CA LEU A 10 1.49 29.20 -15.71
C LEU A 10 0.03 29.66 -15.71
N SER A 11 -0.22 30.85 -16.24
CA SER A 11 -1.57 31.37 -16.52
C SER A 11 -1.46 32.66 -17.32
N ALA A 12 -1.57 32.57 -18.66
CA ALA A 12 -2.07 33.63 -19.55
C ALA A 12 -1.65 33.36 -21.01
N PHE A 13 -2.32 32.42 -21.68
CA PHE A 13 -2.36 32.40 -23.15
C PHE A 13 -3.83 32.31 -23.57
N LEU A 14 -4.53 33.45 -23.46
CA LEU A 14 -5.85 33.69 -23.99
C LEU A 14 -5.98 35.21 -24.20
N ALA A 15 -5.60 35.70 -25.39
CA ALA A 15 -6.07 36.95 -25.99
C ALA A 15 -5.16 37.36 -27.17
N PHE A 16 -5.49 36.92 -28.38
CA PHE A 16 -5.11 37.55 -29.65
C PHE A 16 -6.03 36.90 -30.71
N GLY A 17 -6.86 37.59 -31.47
CA GLY A 17 -7.22 38.99 -31.56
C GLY A 17 -8.37 39.04 -32.57
N LEU A 18 -9.48 39.67 -32.19
CA LEU A 18 -10.66 39.83 -33.02
C LEU A 18 -10.62 41.26 -33.59
N GLY A 19 -10.57 41.36 -34.92
CA GLY A 19 -11.00 42.54 -35.67
C GLY A 19 -9.89 43.43 -36.24
N VAL A 20 -9.79 43.47 -37.58
CA VAL A 20 -9.97 44.70 -38.37
C VAL A 20 -10.65 44.34 -39.70
N LEU A 21 -11.76 45.02 -39.97
CA LEU A 21 -12.51 45.06 -41.23
C LEU A 21 -12.08 46.31 -42.03
N GLY A 22 -11.96 46.19 -43.35
CA GLY A 22 -11.79 47.29 -44.33
C GLY A 22 -10.39 47.30 -44.96
N LEU A 23 -10.17 47.36 -46.27
CA LEU A 23 -10.87 48.09 -47.34
C LEU A 23 -10.50 47.50 -48.73
N CYS A 24 -11.31 47.80 -49.75
CA CYS A 24 -11.18 47.43 -51.17
C CYS A 24 -9.78 47.54 -51.81
N GLY A 25 -9.52 46.69 -52.80
CA GLY A 25 -8.71 47.08 -53.97
C GLY A 25 -7.92 45.97 -54.68
N VAL A 26 -8.56 45.36 -55.69
CA VAL A 26 -7.96 44.86 -56.95
C VAL A 26 -6.89 43.76 -56.86
N GLY A 27 -7.23 42.57 -57.37
CA GLY A 27 -6.25 41.55 -57.71
C GLY A 27 -6.89 40.22 -58.03
N LEU A 28 -7.28 40.02 -59.29
CA LEU A 28 -7.66 38.72 -59.86
C LEU A 28 -6.50 37.73 -59.71
N ALA A 29 -6.69 36.62 -58.99
CA ALA A 29 -6.16 35.29 -59.32
C ALA A 29 -6.39 34.29 -58.17
N GLU A 30 -6.92 33.13 -58.52
CA GLU A 30 -6.84 31.86 -57.76
C GLU A 30 -7.39 31.80 -56.33
N GLU A 31 -8.71 31.70 -56.18
CA GLU A 31 -9.32 31.17 -54.95
C GLU A 31 -10.29 30.02 -55.25
N ASN A 32 -9.77 28.90 -55.78
CA ASN A 32 -10.50 27.62 -55.76
C ASN A 32 -9.88 26.58 -54.80
N GLY A 33 -8.82 26.93 -54.05
CA GLY A 33 -8.14 26.03 -53.11
C GLY A 33 -8.31 26.36 -51.61
N ALA A 34 -8.54 27.64 -51.26
CA ALA A 34 -8.60 28.10 -49.86
C ALA A 34 -9.95 27.79 -49.19
N GLY A 35 -11.07 27.89 -49.93
CA GLY A 35 -12.39 27.49 -49.42
C GLY A 35 -12.50 25.99 -49.17
N ALA A 36 -11.92 25.16 -50.06
CA ALA A 36 -11.92 23.70 -49.92
C ALA A 36 -11.17 23.24 -48.67
N SER A 37 -10.01 23.84 -48.37
CA SER A 37 -9.22 23.51 -47.17
C SER A 37 -9.90 23.96 -45.88
N GLN A 38 -10.56 25.14 -45.85
CA GLN A 38 -11.34 25.58 -44.70
C GLN A 38 -12.58 24.71 -44.47
N THR A 39 -13.30 24.32 -45.53
CA THR A 39 -14.44 23.39 -45.41
C THR A 39 -14.01 22.02 -44.92
N MET A 40 -12.83 21.55 -45.35
CA MET A 40 -12.25 20.29 -44.89
C MET A 40 -11.86 20.35 -43.42
N GLN A 41 -11.25 21.46 -42.96
CA GLN A 41 -10.93 21.66 -41.54
C GLN A 41 -12.19 21.74 -40.66
N LEU A 42 -13.24 22.43 -41.13
CA LEU A 42 -14.53 22.48 -40.44
C LEU A 42 -15.19 21.10 -40.38
N GLN A 43 -15.08 20.30 -41.45
CA GLN A 43 -15.62 18.94 -41.49
C GLN A 43 -14.85 17.99 -40.57
N VAL A 44 -13.51 18.10 -40.50
CA VAL A 44 -12.68 17.33 -39.57
C VAL A 44 -12.97 17.74 -38.12
N ALA A 45 -13.12 19.03 -37.84
CA ALA A 45 -13.50 19.52 -36.52
C ALA A 45 -14.92 19.06 -36.12
N ALA A 46 -15.87 19.08 -37.06
CA ALA A 46 -17.22 18.57 -36.83
C ALA A 46 -17.23 17.06 -36.56
N GLN A 47 -16.42 16.28 -37.29
CA GLN A 47 -16.25 14.85 -37.06
C GLN A 47 -15.58 14.56 -35.71
N ALA A 48 -14.57 15.34 -35.32
CA ALA A 48 -13.93 15.22 -34.02
C ALA A 48 -14.89 15.54 -32.87
N LEU A 49 -15.72 16.58 -33.01
CA LEU A 49 -16.77 16.92 -32.03
C LEU A 49 -17.85 15.84 -31.98
N ALA A 50 -18.27 15.28 -33.10
CA ALA A 50 -19.23 14.19 -33.15
C ALA A 50 -18.67 12.92 -32.48
N ALA A 51 -17.41 12.57 -32.74
CA ALA A 51 -16.73 11.45 -32.10
C ALA A 51 -16.57 11.65 -30.60
N ALA A 52 -16.17 12.85 -30.15
CA ALA A 52 -16.06 13.18 -28.73
C ALA A 52 -17.44 13.13 -28.03
N ASN A 53 -18.50 13.60 -28.68
CA ASN A 53 -19.85 13.52 -28.14
C ASN A 53 -20.36 12.07 -28.05
N ALA A 54 -20.02 11.22 -29.02
CA ALA A 54 -20.32 9.79 -28.99
C ALA A 54 -19.60 9.10 -27.82
N GLU A 55 -18.31 9.38 -27.62
CA GLU A 55 -17.52 8.87 -26.50
C GLU A 55 -18.10 9.31 -25.14
N VAL A 56 -18.51 10.57 -25.00
CA VAL A 56 -19.18 11.06 -23.78
C VAL A 56 -20.51 10.32 -23.54
N SER A 57 -21.28 10.02 -24.60
CA SER A 57 -22.52 9.28 -24.46
C SER A 57 -22.29 7.84 -24.00
N GLU A 58 -21.25 7.17 -24.53
CA GLU A 58 -20.84 5.83 -24.14
C GLU A 58 -20.38 5.78 -22.69
N LEU A 59 -19.54 6.74 -22.27
CA LEU A 59 -19.10 6.88 -20.88
C LEU A 59 -20.26 7.13 -19.92
N ARG A 60 -21.29 7.88 -20.33
CA ARG A 60 -22.51 8.07 -19.53
C ARG A 60 -23.29 6.77 -19.36
N THR A 61 -23.45 6.00 -20.43
CA THR A 61 -24.11 4.69 -20.36
C THR A 61 -23.34 3.72 -19.47
N GLU A 62 -22.01 3.72 -19.53
CA GLU A 62 -21.18 2.88 -18.65
C GLU A 62 -21.27 3.33 -17.18
N LEU A 63 -21.30 4.65 -16.92
CA LEU A 63 -21.54 5.17 -15.57
C LEU A 63 -22.91 4.80 -15.03
N GLU A 64 -23.96 4.84 -15.85
CA GLU A 64 -25.30 4.38 -15.48
C GLU A 64 -25.33 2.89 -15.19
N ARG A 65 -24.66 2.08 -16.02
CA ARG A 65 -24.49 0.64 -15.77
C ARG A 65 -23.79 0.37 -14.43
N LEU A 66 -22.70 1.07 -14.14
CA LEU A 66 -21.97 0.96 -12.88
C LEU A 66 -22.82 1.43 -11.68
N ARG A 67 -23.62 2.48 -11.86
CA ARG A 67 -24.57 2.96 -10.83
C ARG A 67 -25.66 1.94 -10.54
N LEU A 68 -26.28 1.36 -11.57
CA LEU A 68 -27.29 0.31 -11.41
C LEU A 68 -26.69 -0.94 -10.78
N GLN A 69 -25.43 -1.29 -11.10
CA GLN A 69 -24.72 -2.35 -10.39
C GLN A 69 -24.55 -2.01 -8.91
N MET A 70 -24.12 -0.80 -8.55
CA MET A 70 -23.99 -0.36 -7.16
C MET A 70 -25.33 -0.30 -6.41
N GLU A 71 -26.41 0.06 -7.11
CA GLU A 71 -27.77 0.06 -6.57
C GLU A 71 -28.30 -1.36 -6.37
N SER A 72 -28.02 -2.29 -7.30
CA SER A 72 -28.34 -3.72 -7.17
C SER A 72 -27.55 -4.40 -6.04
N LEU A 73 -26.34 -3.90 -5.76
CA LEU A 73 -25.55 -4.29 -4.59
C LEU A 73 -26.13 -3.72 -3.27
N GLY A 74 -27.22 -2.96 -3.35
CA GLY A 74 -28.00 -2.50 -2.21
C GLY A 74 -27.41 -1.31 -1.46
N VAL A 75 -26.38 -0.63 -1.99
CA VAL A 75 -25.57 0.38 -1.27
C VAL A 75 -26.40 1.52 -0.65
N ALA A 76 -27.57 1.84 -1.21
CA ALA A 76 -28.47 2.87 -0.69
C ALA A 76 -29.36 2.40 0.50
N ALA A 77 -29.54 1.09 0.71
CA ALA A 77 -30.48 0.52 1.68
C ALA A 77 -29.81 -0.24 2.84
N LEU A 78 -28.48 -0.16 2.97
CA LEU A 78 -27.74 -0.93 3.97
C LEU A 78 -27.73 -0.21 5.33
N LYS A 79 -28.37 -0.86 6.32
CA LYS A 79 -28.21 -0.59 7.75
C LYS A 79 -26.72 -0.46 8.11
N PRO A 80 -26.35 0.35 9.13
CA PRO A 80 -24.95 0.58 9.51
C PRO A 80 -24.16 -0.71 9.78
N GLU A 81 -24.82 -1.79 10.24
CA GLU A 81 -24.18 -3.09 10.43
C GLU A 81 -23.66 -3.73 9.13
N VAL A 82 -24.38 -3.57 8.02
CA VAL A 82 -24.01 -4.18 6.73
C VAL A 82 -22.91 -3.39 6.03
N ARG A 83 -22.82 -2.07 6.23
CA ARG A 83 -21.68 -1.27 5.77
C ARG A 83 -20.38 -1.72 6.41
N ALA A 84 -20.38 -1.99 7.71
CA ALA A 84 -19.20 -2.53 8.41
C ALA A 84 -18.79 -3.92 7.90
N VAL A 85 -19.75 -4.77 7.53
CA VAL A 85 -19.48 -6.09 6.92
C VAL A 85 -18.94 -5.94 5.50
N GLN A 86 -19.49 -5.03 4.70
CA GLN A 86 -19.03 -4.73 3.35
C GLN A 86 -17.60 -4.16 3.34
N GLU A 87 -17.27 -3.24 4.24
CA GLU A 87 -15.90 -2.72 4.41
C GLU A 87 -14.91 -3.83 4.75
N ARG A 88 -15.29 -4.75 5.65
CA ARG A 88 -14.46 -5.93 5.99
C ARG A 88 -14.31 -6.88 4.80
N LEU A 89 -15.36 -7.09 4.01
CA LEU A 89 -15.31 -7.91 2.81
C LEU A 89 -14.40 -7.30 1.74
N VAL A 90 -14.54 -6.00 1.48
CA VAL A 90 -13.67 -5.25 0.54
C VAL A 90 -12.22 -5.30 1.00
N LYS A 91 -11.97 -5.13 2.30
CA LYS A 91 -10.63 -5.28 2.89
C LYS A 91 -10.08 -6.70 2.72
N ALA A 92 -10.87 -7.73 3.06
CA ALA A 92 -10.47 -9.13 2.92
C ALA A 92 -10.20 -9.52 1.45
N LEU A 93 -11.00 -9.02 0.51
CA LEU A 93 -10.77 -9.20 -0.93
C LEU A 93 -9.52 -8.46 -1.41
N GLY A 94 -9.26 -7.26 -0.88
CA GLY A 94 -8.04 -6.51 -1.14
C GLY A 94 -6.80 -7.25 -0.64
N GLU A 95 -6.87 -7.78 0.59
CA GLU A 95 -5.83 -8.62 1.19
C GLU A 95 -5.61 -9.91 0.38
N LEU A 96 -6.68 -10.58 -0.05
CA LEU A 96 -6.60 -11.78 -0.90
C LEU A 96 -5.98 -11.46 -2.27
N SER A 97 -6.36 -10.35 -2.90
CA SER A 97 -5.79 -9.90 -4.18
C SER A 97 -4.30 -9.58 -4.04
N ALA A 98 -3.91 -8.90 -2.96
CA ALA A 98 -2.51 -8.63 -2.65
C ALA A 98 -1.71 -9.92 -2.41
N ALA A 99 -2.28 -10.89 -1.68
CA ALA A 99 -1.66 -12.18 -1.45
C ALA A 99 -1.49 -12.98 -2.76
N LYS A 100 -2.50 -13.00 -3.62
CA LYS A 100 -2.42 -13.63 -4.96
C LYS A 100 -1.33 -13.00 -5.84
N ARG A 101 -1.21 -11.67 -5.83
CA ARG A 101 -0.13 -10.95 -6.54
C ARG A 101 1.25 -11.30 -5.98
N GLY A 102 1.38 -11.40 -4.66
CA GLY A 102 2.60 -11.85 -4.00
C GLY A 102 3.02 -13.25 -4.45
N LEU A 103 2.06 -14.19 -4.50
CA LEU A 103 2.31 -15.56 -4.97
C LEU A 103 2.77 -15.60 -6.43
N GLY A 104 2.11 -14.83 -7.32
CA GLY A 104 2.54 -14.71 -8.71
C GLY A 104 3.96 -14.16 -8.86
N SER A 105 4.32 -13.12 -8.10
CA SER A 105 5.69 -12.57 -8.11
C SER A 105 6.74 -13.55 -7.60
N MET A 106 6.38 -14.40 -6.63
CA MET A 106 7.27 -15.41 -6.08
C MET A 106 7.48 -16.56 -7.09
N THR A 107 6.43 -17.03 -7.75
CA THR A 107 6.51 -18.02 -8.83
C THR A 107 7.38 -17.52 -9.98
N GLU A 108 7.21 -16.26 -10.40
CA GLU A 108 8.05 -15.65 -11.43
C GLU A 108 9.53 -15.60 -11.01
N SER A 109 9.82 -15.19 -9.76
CA SER A 109 11.20 -15.18 -9.25
C SER A 109 11.82 -16.58 -9.19
N HIS A 110 11.02 -17.59 -8.85
CA HIS A 110 11.47 -18.98 -8.81
C HIS A 110 11.80 -19.50 -10.21
N ASN A 111 10.93 -19.24 -11.19
CA ASN A 111 11.16 -19.62 -12.58
C ASN A 111 12.44 -19.01 -13.14
N ARG A 112 12.73 -17.73 -12.83
CA ARG A 112 13.98 -17.06 -13.24
C ARG A 112 15.23 -17.70 -12.63
N ILE A 113 15.17 -18.14 -11.37
CA ILE A 113 16.28 -18.86 -10.75
C ILE A 113 16.50 -20.20 -11.44
N VAL A 114 15.42 -20.95 -11.71
CA VAL A 114 15.50 -22.24 -12.40
C VAL A 114 16.07 -22.08 -13.81
N GLU A 115 15.63 -21.08 -14.56
CA GLU A 115 16.12 -20.78 -15.91
C GLU A 115 17.61 -20.38 -15.89
N ALA A 116 18.00 -19.46 -15.00
CA ALA A 116 19.40 -19.07 -14.85
C ALA A 116 20.29 -20.23 -14.38
N GLY A 117 19.77 -21.09 -13.49
CA GLY A 117 20.45 -22.31 -13.04
C GLY A 117 20.65 -23.30 -14.18
N ALA A 118 19.65 -23.52 -15.02
CA ALA A 118 19.76 -24.37 -16.20
C ALA A 118 20.77 -23.82 -17.23
N ALA A 119 20.85 -22.50 -17.39
CA ALA A 119 21.84 -21.86 -18.25
C ALA A 119 23.28 -22.06 -17.75
N VAL A 120 23.50 -21.98 -16.43
CA VAL A 120 24.81 -22.27 -15.80
C VAL A 120 25.19 -23.75 -15.94
N LEU A 121 24.23 -24.67 -15.76
CA LEU A 121 24.47 -26.11 -15.93
C LEU A 121 24.83 -26.46 -17.39
N SER A 122 24.23 -25.74 -18.35
CA SER A 122 24.50 -25.94 -19.78
C SER A 122 25.86 -25.40 -20.20
N ASN A 123 26.34 -24.31 -19.58
CA ASN A 123 27.67 -23.77 -19.83
C ASN A 123 28.31 -23.22 -18.54
N PRO A 124 29.05 -24.06 -17.80
CA PRO A 124 29.59 -23.69 -16.49
C PRO A 124 30.75 -22.68 -16.53
N GLN A 125 31.34 -22.42 -17.70
CA GLN A 125 32.40 -21.42 -17.87
C GLN A 125 31.89 -20.06 -18.35
N SER A 126 30.59 -19.94 -18.66
CA SER A 126 30.00 -18.67 -19.04
C SER A 126 29.85 -17.74 -17.84
N GLU A 127 30.67 -16.68 -17.82
CA GLU A 127 30.57 -15.59 -16.84
C GLU A 127 29.19 -14.92 -16.88
N VAL A 128 28.59 -14.82 -18.07
CA VAL A 128 27.24 -14.26 -18.29
C VAL A 128 26.17 -15.10 -17.60
N ALA A 129 26.26 -16.43 -17.67
CA ALA A 129 25.31 -17.33 -17.03
C ALA A 129 25.40 -17.24 -15.50
N ARG A 130 26.62 -17.13 -14.95
CA ARG A 130 26.84 -16.92 -13.51
C ARG A 130 26.30 -15.57 -13.02
N ALA A 131 26.58 -14.49 -13.75
CA ALA A 131 26.06 -13.17 -13.42
C ALA A 131 24.53 -13.13 -13.45
N ALA A 132 23.90 -13.82 -14.41
CA ALA A 132 22.44 -13.93 -14.49
C ALA A 132 21.82 -14.68 -13.29
N LEU A 133 22.48 -15.75 -12.82
CA LEU A 133 22.05 -16.48 -11.62
C LEU A 133 22.14 -15.62 -10.36
N GLU A 134 23.25 -14.91 -10.16
CA GLU A 134 23.41 -13.99 -9.02
C GLU A 134 22.36 -12.87 -9.04
N ALA A 135 22.08 -12.31 -10.23
CA ALA A 135 21.02 -11.31 -10.39
C ALA A 135 19.62 -11.90 -10.10
N ALA A 136 19.34 -13.13 -10.52
CA ALA A 136 18.08 -13.81 -10.24
C ALA A 136 17.89 -14.06 -8.73
N VAL A 137 18.94 -14.50 -8.03
CA VAL A 137 18.93 -14.71 -6.57
C VAL A 137 18.76 -13.38 -5.83
N ALA A 138 19.47 -12.32 -6.24
CA ALA A 138 19.32 -10.99 -5.65
C ALA A 138 17.91 -10.43 -5.83
N ASN A 139 17.29 -10.65 -6.99
CA ASN A 139 15.91 -10.23 -7.25
C ASN A 139 14.89 -11.05 -6.47
N ALA A 140 15.09 -12.36 -6.31
CA ALA A 140 14.25 -13.19 -5.45
C ALA A 140 14.33 -12.75 -3.97
N GLY A 141 15.50 -12.34 -3.49
CA GLY A 141 15.67 -11.77 -2.15
C GLY A 141 14.85 -10.49 -1.94
N LYS A 142 14.77 -9.63 -2.96
CA LYS A 142 13.93 -8.42 -2.93
C LYS A 142 12.43 -8.75 -2.94
N VAL A 143 12.00 -9.68 -3.78
CA VAL A 143 10.59 -10.12 -3.84
C VAL A 143 10.18 -10.76 -2.52
N SER A 144 11.00 -11.65 -1.94
CA SER A 144 10.74 -12.28 -0.65
C SER A 144 10.68 -11.28 0.50
N SER A 145 11.43 -10.17 0.44
CA SER A 145 11.40 -9.10 1.43
C SER A 145 10.24 -8.13 1.22
N GLY A 146 9.75 -8.00 -0.01
CA GLY A 146 8.64 -7.14 -0.41
C GLY A 146 7.25 -7.77 -0.33
N VAL A 147 7.14 -9.09 -0.19
CA VAL A 147 5.87 -9.74 0.17
C VAL A 147 5.48 -9.21 1.55
N ASN A 148 4.43 -8.41 1.55
CA ASN A 148 3.82 -7.81 2.72
C ASN A 148 3.29 -8.91 3.65
N ARG A 149 4.20 -9.53 4.44
CA ARG A 149 3.84 -10.19 5.68
C ARG A 149 3.10 -9.13 6.47
N PRO A 150 1.83 -9.34 6.88
CA PRO A 150 1.01 -8.32 7.51
C PRO A 150 1.83 -7.68 8.63
N GLN A 151 2.32 -6.47 8.36
CA GLN A 151 3.17 -5.77 9.31
C GLN A 151 2.24 -5.37 10.44
N PRO A 152 2.45 -5.87 11.67
CA PRO A 152 1.65 -5.41 12.79
C PRO A 152 1.89 -3.91 12.89
N ALA A 153 0.80 -3.15 12.80
CA ALA A 153 0.78 -1.70 13.02
C ALA A 153 1.49 -1.38 14.34
N THR A 154 2.05 -0.18 14.45
CA THR A 154 2.87 0.19 15.61
C THR A 154 1.97 0.12 16.84
N VAL A 155 2.14 -0.90 17.68
CA VAL A 155 1.22 -1.19 18.76
C VAL A 155 1.62 -0.32 19.96
N PRO A 156 0.73 0.56 20.47
CA PRO A 156 0.98 1.26 21.73
C PRO A 156 1.14 0.23 22.86
N LEU A 157 1.92 0.54 23.91
CA LEU A 157 2.19 -0.42 25.00
C LEU A 157 0.90 -1.03 25.58
N ASP A 158 -0.15 -0.22 25.73
CA ASP A 158 -1.42 -0.63 26.32
C ASP A 158 -2.18 -1.66 25.49
N ALA A 159 -1.85 -1.78 24.20
CA ALA A 159 -2.42 -2.77 23.29
C ALA A 159 -1.45 -3.92 22.99
N ALA A 160 -0.28 -3.96 23.63
CA ALA A 160 0.70 -5.01 23.41
C ALA A 160 0.17 -6.37 23.89
N ARG A 161 0.41 -7.39 23.08
CA ARG A 161 -0.05 -8.76 23.26
C ARG A 161 1.07 -9.76 23.06
N VAL A 162 0.95 -10.89 23.73
CA VAL A 162 1.82 -12.04 23.54
C VAL A 162 1.55 -12.67 22.17
N VAL A 163 2.59 -12.78 21.35
CA VAL A 163 2.55 -13.42 20.02
C VAL A 163 2.86 -14.90 20.14
N SER A 164 3.82 -15.26 20.99
CA SER A 164 4.25 -16.64 21.19
C SER A 164 4.88 -16.80 22.56
N TYR A 165 4.76 -18.00 23.13
CA TYR A 165 5.41 -18.37 24.38
C TYR A 165 6.18 -19.66 24.19
N LYS A 166 7.46 -19.67 24.60
CA LYS A 166 8.32 -20.84 24.61
C LYS A 166 8.55 -21.28 26.05
N PRO A 167 7.86 -22.34 26.52
CA PRO A 167 7.95 -22.77 27.92
C PRO A 167 9.35 -23.28 28.29
N GLU A 168 10.08 -23.87 27.34
CA GLU A 168 11.45 -24.39 27.56
C GLU A 168 12.46 -23.30 27.95
N LEU A 169 12.22 -22.07 27.51
CA LEU A 169 13.10 -20.92 27.75
C LEU A 169 12.47 -19.88 28.69
N SER A 170 11.27 -20.16 29.21
CA SER A 170 10.44 -19.18 29.93
C SER A 170 10.36 -17.82 29.21
N LEU A 171 10.32 -17.83 27.87
CA LEU A 171 10.43 -16.64 27.03
C LEU A 171 9.10 -16.37 26.33
N ALA A 172 8.50 -15.23 26.61
CA ALA A 172 7.34 -14.70 25.90
C ALA A 172 7.78 -13.67 24.86
N VAL A 173 7.27 -13.78 23.64
CA VAL A 173 7.51 -12.83 22.56
C VAL A 173 6.28 -11.96 22.39
N ILE A 174 6.48 -10.65 22.31
CA ILE A 174 5.40 -9.67 22.34
C ILE A 174 5.46 -8.74 21.13
N ASN A 175 4.31 -8.23 20.69
CA ASN A 175 4.20 -7.33 19.53
C ASN A 175 4.42 -5.83 19.89
N GLY A 176 5.13 -5.55 20.98
CA GLY A 176 5.57 -4.23 21.39
C GLY A 176 7.09 -4.20 21.47
N GLY A 177 7.71 -3.09 21.06
CA GLY A 177 9.16 -2.97 21.00
C GLY A 177 9.66 -1.58 21.38
N ARG A 178 10.84 -1.21 20.88
CA ARG A 178 11.44 0.11 21.12
C ARG A 178 10.54 1.26 20.68
N GLN A 179 9.83 1.09 19.56
CA GLN A 179 8.87 2.09 19.06
C GLN A 179 7.66 2.28 19.97
N SER A 180 7.34 1.28 20.78
CA SER A 180 6.26 1.37 21.77
C SER A 180 6.75 2.16 23.01
N GLY A 181 8.06 2.23 23.27
CA GLY A 181 8.65 2.91 24.43
C GLY A 181 9.25 1.96 25.48
N LEU A 182 9.32 0.65 25.18
CA LEU A 182 9.93 -0.33 26.07
C LEU A 182 11.46 -0.13 26.15
N ARG A 183 12.02 -0.42 27.33
CA ARG A 183 13.46 -0.45 27.57
C ARG A 183 13.89 -1.84 28.05
N PRO A 184 15.15 -2.24 27.82
CA PRO A 184 15.70 -3.44 28.45
C PRO A 184 15.54 -3.33 29.97
N GLY A 185 15.14 -4.41 30.62
CA GLY A 185 14.92 -4.47 32.07
C GLY A 185 13.60 -3.87 32.56
N THR A 186 12.74 -3.34 31.68
CA THR A 186 11.41 -2.89 32.11
C THR A 186 10.59 -4.07 32.65
N PRO A 187 10.04 -3.98 33.87
CA PRO A 187 9.16 -5.01 34.42
C PRO A 187 7.78 -4.93 33.77
N LEU A 188 7.25 -6.08 33.35
CA LEU A 188 5.97 -6.21 32.67
C LEU A 188 5.14 -7.33 33.29
N GLU A 189 3.83 -7.12 33.31
CA GLU A 189 2.84 -8.11 33.71
C GLU A 189 2.06 -8.60 32.50
N ILE A 190 1.88 -9.92 32.42
CA ILE A 190 1.03 -10.59 31.44
C ILE A 190 -0.30 -10.84 32.12
N VAL A 191 -1.37 -10.27 31.57
CA VAL A 191 -2.73 -10.35 32.09
C VAL A 191 -3.68 -10.95 31.05
N ARG A 192 -4.64 -11.75 31.52
CA ARG A 192 -5.74 -12.28 30.72
C ARG A 192 -7.05 -11.78 31.32
N GLY A 193 -7.64 -10.75 30.69
CA GLY A 193 -8.77 -10.03 31.29
C GLY A 193 -8.31 -9.23 32.51
N GLU A 194 -8.79 -9.61 33.69
CA GLU A 194 -8.40 -9.00 34.98
C GLU A 194 -7.44 -9.87 35.80
N GLN A 195 -7.12 -11.09 35.33
CA GLN A 195 -6.27 -12.01 36.08
C GLN A 195 -4.80 -11.91 35.66
N LEU A 196 -3.91 -11.77 36.65
CA LEU A 196 -2.48 -11.85 36.46
C LEU A 196 -2.07 -13.29 36.11
N VAL A 197 -1.43 -13.45 34.95
CA VAL A 197 -0.97 -14.74 34.44
C VAL A 197 0.48 -14.98 34.85
N ALA A 198 1.33 -13.97 34.62
CA ALA A 198 2.75 -14.02 34.93
C ALA A 198 3.36 -12.62 34.95
N SER A 199 4.51 -12.46 35.61
CA SER A 199 5.33 -11.26 35.58
C SER A 199 6.72 -11.58 35.02
N GLY A 200 7.39 -10.58 34.46
CA GLY A 200 8.69 -10.78 33.84
C GLY A 200 9.39 -9.49 33.45
N TYR A 201 10.60 -9.63 32.91
CA TYR A 201 11.44 -8.51 32.50
C TYR A 201 11.77 -8.58 31.03
N VAL A 202 11.87 -7.42 30.38
CA VAL A 202 12.28 -7.36 28.97
C VAL A 202 13.79 -7.63 28.85
N VAL A 203 14.16 -8.68 28.10
CA VAL A 203 15.56 -9.11 27.91
C VAL A 203 16.13 -8.81 26.53
N ASP A 204 15.28 -8.84 25.49
CA ASP A 204 15.68 -8.49 24.12
C ASP A 204 14.67 -7.51 23.53
N LEU A 205 15.15 -6.45 22.88
CA LEU A 205 14.31 -5.45 22.22
C LEU A 205 14.73 -5.25 20.79
N ARG A 206 13.74 -5.40 19.92
CA ARG A 206 13.79 -4.95 18.53
C ARG A 206 12.87 -3.76 18.36
N GLU A 207 12.86 -3.18 17.17
CA GLU A 207 12.07 -2.00 16.86
C GLU A 207 10.57 -2.20 17.17
N ARG A 208 10.00 -3.38 16.89
CA ARG A 208 8.56 -3.67 17.01
C ARG A 208 8.20 -4.93 17.80
N ILE A 209 9.21 -5.66 18.30
CA ILE A 209 9.05 -6.92 19.03
C ILE A 209 9.98 -6.89 20.22
N ALA A 210 9.55 -7.44 21.35
CA ALA A 210 10.39 -7.63 22.51
C ALA A 210 10.24 -9.05 23.07
N GLY A 211 11.32 -9.55 23.64
CA GLY A 211 11.36 -10.79 24.40
C GLY A 211 11.26 -10.47 25.89
N ILE A 212 10.29 -11.08 26.56
CA ILE A 212 10.10 -11.01 28.01
C ILE A 212 10.52 -12.34 28.61
N LEU A 213 11.45 -12.29 29.54
CA LEU A 213 11.78 -13.41 30.40
C LEU A 213 10.78 -13.45 31.55
N VAL A 214 10.01 -14.53 31.62
CA VAL A 214 9.01 -14.76 32.65
C VAL A 214 9.71 -15.19 33.94
N THR A 215 9.43 -14.48 35.02
CA THR A 215 9.98 -14.79 36.34
C THR A 215 8.91 -15.45 37.22
N GLY A 216 9.24 -16.61 37.77
CA GLY A 216 8.32 -17.41 38.59
C GLY A 216 7.50 -18.42 37.78
N SER A 217 6.78 -19.28 38.50
CA SER A 217 5.85 -20.21 37.87
C SER A 217 4.59 -19.45 37.46
N PRO A 218 4.18 -19.48 36.19
CA PRO A 218 2.95 -18.80 35.78
C PRO A 218 1.75 -19.45 36.47
N ALA A 219 0.86 -18.63 37.03
CA ALA A 219 -0.35 -19.14 37.70
C ALA A 219 -1.30 -19.82 36.69
N ILE A 220 -1.24 -19.37 35.43
CA ILE A 220 -2.02 -19.89 34.30
C ILE A 220 -1.08 -20.02 33.10
N VAL A 221 -1.27 -21.05 32.26
CA VAL A 221 -0.48 -21.21 31.03
C VAL A 221 -0.66 -19.99 30.11
N ILE A 222 0.46 -19.34 29.79
CA ILE A 222 0.53 -18.19 28.88
C ILE A 222 0.12 -18.63 27.48
N LYS A 223 -0.77 -17.86 26.84
CA LYS A 223 -1.24 -18.11 25.47
C LYS A 223 -1.02 -16.88 24.60
N ALA A 224 -0.94 -17.11 23.29
CA ALA A 224 -0.96 -16.02 22.34
C ALA A 224 -2.27 -15.22 22.47
N GLY A 225 -2.17 -13.90 22.53
CA GLY A 225 -3.30 -12.98 22.71
C GLY A 225 -3.41 -12.38 24.11
N ASP A 226 -2.67 -12.88 25.10
CA ASP A 226 -2.62 -12.30 26.45
C ASP A 226 -2.10 -10.86 26.39
N THR A 227 -2.65 -9.99 27.22
CA THR A 227 -2.39 -8.54 27.19
C THR A 227 -1.26 -8.19 28.15
N ILE A 228 -0.54 -7.11 27.86
CA ILE A 228 0.62 -6.71 28.64
C ILE A 228 0.33 -5.39 29.33
N ARG A 229 0.74 -5.30 30.60
CA ARG A 229 0.70 -4.06 31.37
C ARG A 229 2.07 -3.76 31.95
N PRO A 230 2.49 -2.48 32.02
CA PRO A 230 3.66 -2.10 32.76
C PRO A 230 3.43 -2.36 34.25
N HIS A 231 4.38 -3.03 34.91
CA HIS A 231 4.34 -3.20 36.35
C HIS A 231 4.54 -1.82 36.99
N THR A 232 3.49 -1.27 37.59
CA THR A 232 3.54 0.02 38.27
C THR A 232 3.71 -0.29 39.75
N GLU A 233 4.94 -0.27 40.26
CA GLU A 233 5.12 -0.15 41.70
C GLU A 233 4.65 1.24 42.11
N SER A 234 3.65 1.32 43.00
CA SER A 234 3.30 2.58 43.65
C SER A 234 4.55 3.18 44.27
N PRO A 235 4.80 4.49 44.12
CA PRO A 235 5.92 5.12 44.79
C PRO A 235 5.76 4.90 46.29
N ILE A 236 6.77 4.25 46.87
CA ILE A 236 6.92 4.09 48.31
C ILE A 236 6.95 5.52 48.88
N SER A 237 5.88 5.90 49.57
CA SER A 237 5.86 7.11 50.37
C SER A 237 6.91 6.96 51.45
N GLU A 238 7.97 7.77 51.38
CA GLU A 238 8.91 7.98 52.48
C GLU A 238 8.11 8.34 53.75
N GLN A 239 8.35 7.59 54.82
CA GLN A 239 8.11 8.00 56.20
C GLN A 239 9.39 7.74 56.99
#